data_AF-A0A1B6G1J1-F1
#
_entry.id   AF-A0A1B6G1J1-F1
#
_cell.length_a   1.000
_cell.length_b   1.000
_cell.length_c   1.000
_cell.angle_alpha   90.00
_cell.angle_beta   90.00
_cell.angle_gamma   90.00
#
_symmetry.space_group_name_H-M   'P 1'
#
loop_
_entity.id
_entity.type
_entity.pdbx_description
1 polymer ?
#
loop_
_entity_poly.entity_id
_entity_poly.type
_entity_poly.pdbx_seq_one_letter_code
_entity_poly.pdbx_strand_id
1 'polypeptide(L)'
;RTMPKPSSCSIQFPGCLSFPSDSEELLTANMAREPVMLNVYDMYWINEYTTPIGLGVFHSGVEIYGQEYAYGGHPYPFSGIFAITPRDAEELGEQFRFRQSIHVGHTDFTEQDVKRIVQELGKDFRGDRYHLMNKNCNHFSGSLTQIL
;
A
#
# COMPACT_ATOMS: atom_id res chain seq x y z
N ARG A 1 -44.63 58.79 22.72
CA ARG A 1 -44.41 57.96 21.51
C ARG A 1 -43.27 58.57 20.73
N THR A 2 -42.21 57.80 20.59
CA THR A 2 -40.88 58.14 20.11
C THR A 2 -40.86 58.46 18.61
N MET A 3 -40.07 59.46 18.21
CA MET A 3 -39.70 59.72 16.81
C MET A 3 -38.63 58.71 16.35
N PRO A 4 -38.48 58.53 15.03
CA PRO A 4 -37.16 58.86 14.46
C PRO A 4 -37.22 59.60 13.11
N LYS A 5 -36.26 60.51 12.90
CA LYS A 5 -35.82 61.04 11.60
C LYS A 5 -34.71 60.14 11.04
N PRO A 6 -34.54 60.07 9.70
CA PRO A 6 -33.49 59.31 9.06
C PRO A 6 -32.22 60.17 8.87
N SER A 7 -31.05 59.56 9.02
CA SER A 7 -29.78 60.08 8.52
C SER A 7 -28.84 58.89 8.39
N SER A 8 -28.74 58.35 7.18
CA SER A 8 -27.73 58.72 6.20
C SER A 8 -26.54 57.79 6.33
N CYS A 9 -26.52 56.87 5.38
CA CYS A 9 -25.53 55.86 5.15
C CYS A 9 -24.14 56.48 4.90
N SER A 10 -23.09 55.85 5.43
CA SER A 10 -21.74 56.04 4.92
C SER A 10 -20.81 54.85 5.26
N ILE A 11 -20.58 54.02 4.22
CA ILE A 11 -19.31 53.33 3.87
C ILE A 11 -18.93 52.09 4.76
N GLN A 12 -18.44 50.90 4.36
CA GLN A 12 -17.50 50.42 3.32
C GLN A 12 -17.58 48.87 3.09
N PHE A 13 -17.40 48.43 1.83
CA PHE A 13 -17.01 47.13 1.18
C PHE A 13 -17.41 45.70 1.68
N PRO A 14 -17.55 44.73 0.74
CA PRO A 14 -18.19 43.41 0.94
C PRO A 14 -17.20 42.26 1.10
N GLY A 15 -17.65 41.13 1.66
CA GLY A 15 -16.94 39.84 1.59
C GLY A 15 -17.13 39.02 2.85
N CYS A 16 -18.20 38.23 2.91
CA CYS A 16 -18.17 36.77 2.76
C CYS A 16 -17.61 36.03 3.98
N LEU A 17 -18.58 35.58 4.80
CA LEU A 17 -18.71 34.23 5.35
C LEU A 17 -17.47 33.63 6.03
N SER A 18 -17.55 33.60 7.35
CA SER A 18 -16.90 32.62 8.21
C SER A 18 -17.16 31.19 7.67
N PHE A 19 -16.10 30.53 7.20
CA PHE A 19 -16.12 29.11 6.83
C PHE A 19 -16.20 28.25 8.10
N PRO A 20 -17.04 27.21 8.15
CA PRO A 20 -17.05 26.25 9.25
C PRO A 20 -15.88 25.27 9.11
N SER A 21 -15.08 25.15 10.17
CA SER A 21 -13.94 24.22 10.34
C SER A 21 -14.33 22.74 10.30
N ASP A 22 -15.63 22.42 10.29
CA ASP A 22 -16.14 21.05 10.42
C ASP A 22 -16.03 20.22 9.12
N SER A 23 -15.83 20.88 7.97
CA SER A 23 -15.79 20.17 6.67
C SER A 23 -14.45 19.54 6.38
N GLU A 24 -13.35 20.16 6.78
CA GLU A 24 -12.00 19.60 6.61
C GLU A 24 -11.76 18.42 7.59
N GLU A 25 -12.25 18.52 8.83
CA GLU A 25 -12.07 17.48 9.85
C GLU A 25 -12.86 16.20 9.52
N LEU A 26 -14.07 16.35 8.94
CA LEU A 26 -14.93 15.24 8.53
C LEU A 26 -14.48 14.58 7.21
N LEU A 27 -13.77 15.32 6.35
CA LEU A 27 -13.10 14.77 5.17
C LEU A 27 -11.86 13.94 5.58
N THR A 28 -11.08 14.38 6.57
CA THR A 28 -9.99 13.56 7.14
C THR A 28 -10.46 12.32 7.88
N ALA A 29 -11.69 12.32 8.42
CA ALA A 29 -12.26 11.18 9.14
C ALA A 29 -12.74 10.04 8.22
N ASN A 30 -12.84 10.27 6.90
CA ASN A 30 -13.30 9.30 5.91
C ASN A 30 -12.21 8.81 4.95
N MET A 31 -10.97 9.23 5.15
CA MET A 31 -9.83 8.63 4.49
C MET A 31 -9.58 7.28 5.16
N ALA A 32 -9.79 6.18 4.43
CA ALA A 32 -9.59 4.83 4.95
C ALA A 32 -8.10 4.64 5.23
N ARG A 33 -7.60 5.13 6.38
CA ARG A 33 -6.20 5.05 6.79
C ARG A 33 -5.81 3.62 7.10
N GLU A 34 -5.74 2.80 6.06
CA GLU A 34 -5.41 1.40 6.18
C GLU A 34 -3.88 1.26 6.31
N PRO A 35 -3.38 0.56 7.34
CA PRO A 35 -1.95 0.33 7.48
C PRO A 35 -1.44 -0.60 6.37
N VAL A 36 -0.28 -0.24 5.82
CA VAL A 36 0.45 -1.04 4.84
C VAL A 36 1.65 -1.67 5.53
N MET A 37 1.67 -2.99 5.55
CA MET A 37 2.72 -3.78 6.21
C MET A 37 3.54 -4.53 5.15
N LEU A 38 4.85 -4.59 5.33
CA LEU A 38 5.75 -5.39 4.51
C LEU A 38 6.22 -6.59 5.33
N ASN A 39 5.75 -7.79 4.96
CA ASN A 39 6.16 -9.03 5.58
C ASN A 39 7.42 -9.55 4.90
N VAL A 40 8.43 -9.90 5.69
CA VAL A 40 9.74 -10.35 5.22
C VAL A 40 9.96 -11.78 5.67
N TYR A 41 10.48 -12.60 4.77
CA TYR A 41 10.75 -14.02 5.00
C TYR A 41 12.19 -14.35 4.61
N ASP A 42 12.82 -15.18 5.43
CA ASP A 42 14.12 -15.79 5.14
C ASP A 42 13.91 -16.97 4.17
N MET A 43 14.61 -16.96 3.04
CA MET A 43 14.71 -18.12 2.15
C MET A 43 15.88 -19.00 2.60
N TYR A 44 15.68 -19.77 3.68
CA TYR A 44 16.80 -20.34 4.45
C TYR A 44 17.68 -21.30 3.65
N TRP A 45 17.13 -22.09 2.73
CA TRP A 45 17.95 -23.00 1.91
C TRP A 45 18.90 -22.26 0.99
N ILE A 46 18.46 -21.16 0.38
CA ILE A 46 19.34 -20.32 -0.44
C ILE A 46 20.35 -19.60 0.45
N ASN A 47 19.89 -19.11 1.60
CA ASN A 47 20.75 -18.42 2.57
C ASN A 47 21.84 -19.33 3.12
N GLU A 48 21.62 -20.64 3.29
CA GLU A 48 22.68 -21.58 3.69
C GLU A 48 23.84 -21.60 2.67
N TYR A 49 23.54 -21.51 1.37
CA TYR A 49 24.57 -21.48 0.32
C TYR A 49 25.18 -20.08 0.10
N THR A 50 24.44 -19.00 0.33
CA THR A 50 24.87 -17.63 0.01
C THR A 50 25.41 -16.84 1.22
N THR A 51 25.09 -17.25 2.44
CA THR A 51 25.62 -16.62 3.67
C THR A 51 27.15 -16.68 3.76
N PRO A 52 27.85 -17.76 3.37
CA PRO A 52 29.31 -17.80 3.38
C PRO A 52 29.99 -16.73 2.52
N ILE A 53 29.28 -16.21 1.50
CA ILE A 53 29.73 -15.11 0.64
C ILE A 53 29.10 -13.76 1.02
N GLY A 54 28.41 -13.70 2.18
CA GLY A 54 27.83 -12.48 2.73
C GLY A 54 26.52 -12.04 2.09
N LEU A 55 25.82 -12.92 1.35
CA LEU A 55 24.57 -12.60 0.66
C LEU A 55 23.37 -13.27 1.34
N GLY A 56 22.37 -12.48 1.71
CA GLY A 56 21.06 -12.94 2.16
C GLY A 56 20.00 -12.74 1.09
N VAL A 57 19.20 -13.76 0.84
CA VAL A 57 18.04 -13.77 -0.04
C VAL A 57 16.78 -13.74 0.83
N PHE A 58 16.00 -12.69 0.60
CA PHE A 58 14.77 -12.43 1.32
C PHE A 58 13.61 -12.36 0.33
N HIS A 59 12.47 -12.88 0.76
CA HIS A 59 11.20 -12.69 0.10
C HIS A 59 10.38 -11.65 0.86
N SER A 60 9.63 -10.84 0.12
CA SER A 60 8.68 -9.89 0.71
C SER A 60 7.29 -9.98 0.11
N GLY A 61 6.29 -9.77 0.96
CA GLY A 61 4.89 -9.60 0.62
C GLY A 61 4.31 -8.34 1.26
N VAL A 62 3.32 -7.72 0.62
CA VAL A 62 2.64 -6.50 1.11
C VAL A 62 1.29 -6.90 1.69
N GLU A 63 1.13 -6.75 2.99
CA GLU A 63 -0.09 -6.97 3.76
C GLU A 63 -0.90 -5.67 3.86
N ILE A 64 -2.16 -5.72 3.41
CA ILE A 64 -3.13 -4.63 3.45
C ILE A 64 -4.54 -5.22 3.41
N TYR A 65 -5.49 -4.68 4.20
CA TYR A 65 -6.86 -5.21 4.30
C TYR A 65 -6.93 -6.72 4.63
N GLY A 66 -6.01 -7.20 5.48
CA GLY A 66 -5.95 -8.60 5.90
C GLY A 66 -5.52 -9.59 4.81
N GLN A 67 -5.02 -9.11 3.67
CA GLN A 67 -4.49 -9.93 2.58
C GLN A 67 -3.04 -9.57 2.32
N GLU A 68 -2.18 -10.57 2.16
CA GLU A 68 -0.79 -10.36 1.74
C GLU A 68 -0.61 -10.69 0.26
N TYR A 69 -0.13 -9.71 -0.50
CA TYR A 69 0.20 -9.84 -1.92
C TYR A 69 1.69 -10.05 -2.13
N ALA A 70 2.04 -11.04 -2.93
CA ALA A 70 3.42 -11.37 -3.27
C ALA A 70 3.54 -11.76 -4.75
N TYR A 71 4.77 -11.82 -5.26
CA TYR A 71 5.06 -12.14 -6.66
C TYR A 71 5.99 -13.34 -6.78
N GLY A 72 5.60 -14.30 -7.62
CA GLY A 72 6.29 -15.55 -7.86
C GLY A 72 6.39 -15.91 -9.33
N GLY A 73 7.32 -16.81 -9.66
CA GLY A 73 7.57 -17.27 -11.02
C GLY A 73 6.79 -18.53 -11.36
N HIS A 74 6.26 -18.59 -12.59
CA HIS A 74 5.64 -19.79 -13.18
C HIS A 74 5.72 -19.70 -14.72
N PRO A 75 5.60 -20.80 -15.48
CA PRO A 75 5.92 -20.82 -16.92
C PRO A 75 4.81 -20.27 -17.83
N TYR A 76 3.79 -19.61 -17.28
CA TYR A 76 2.57 -19.26 -18.01
C TYR A 76 2.46 -17.75 -18.25
N PRO A 77 1.84 -17.31 -19.36
CA PRO A 77 1.81 -15.90 -19.77
C PRO A 77 0.76 -15.06 -19.04
N PHE A 78 0.55 -15.30 -17.74
CA PHE A 78 -0.36 -14.54 -16.88
C PHE A 78 0.36 -14.00 -15.63
N SER A 79 -0.33 -13.18 -14.84
CA SER A 79 0.20 -12.55 -13.62
C SER A 79 0.83 -13.58 -12.68
N GLY A 80 2.05 -13.31 -12.22
CA GLY A 80 2.68 -14.09 -11.15
C GLY A 80 2.35 -13.54 -9.76
N ILE A 81 1.52 -12.50 -9.68
CA ILE A 81 1.06 -11.96 -8.40
C ILE A 81 0.01 -12.92 -7.83
N PHE A 82 0.21 -13.31 -6.58
CA PHE A 82 -0.70 -14.15 -5.81
C PHE A 82 -0.94 -13.52 -4.45
N ALA A 83 -1.93 -14.05 -3.73
CA ALA A 83 -2.31 -13.58 -2.42
C ALA A 83 -2.34 -14.76 -1.45
N ILE A 84 -1.83 -14.55 -0.24
CA ILE A 84 -1.78 -15.55 0.84
C ILE A 84 -2.36 -14.97 2.13
N THR A 85 -2.71 -15.84 3.07
CA THR A 85 -2.98 -15.42 4.44
C THR A 85 -1.73 -14.70 5.00
N PRO A 86 -1.86 -13.50 5.60
CA PRO A 86 -0.70 -12.76 6.05
C PRO A 86 0.20 -13.58 6.98
N ARG A 87 1.50 -13.59 6.70
CA ARG A 87 2.55 -14.29 7.48
C ARG A 87 2.48 -15.81 7.41
N ASP A 88 1.67 -16.37 6.52
CA ASP A 88 1.60 -17.81 6.29
C ASP A 88 2.74 -18.27 5.37
N ALA A 89 3.86 -18.62 5.99
CA ALA A 89 5.02 -19.13 5.28
C ALA A 89 4.78 -20.51 4.64
N GLU A 90 3.81 -21.29 5.11
CA GLU A 90 3.52 -22.62 4.58
C GLU A 90 2.93 -22.51 3.16
N GLU A 91 2.12 -21.48 2.89
CA GLU A 91 1.60 -21.19 1.55
C GLU A 91 2.71 -20.79 0.56
N LEU A 92 3.83 -20.21 1.03
CA LEU A 92 5.00 -19.90 0.20
C LEU A 92 5.88 -21.14 -0.04
N GLY A 93 5.84 -22.09 0.88
CA GLY A 93 6.54 -23.37 0.82
C GLY A 93 7.51 -23.59 1.98
N GLU A 94 7.92 -24.85 2.16
CA GLU A 94 8.73 -25.30 3.31
C GLU A 94 10.08 -24.57 3.47
N GLN A 95 10.54 -23.88 2.42
CA GLN A 95 11.84 -23.18 2.37
C GLN A 95 11.78 -21.73 2.87
N PHE A 96 10.60 -21.27 3.27
CA PHE A 96 10.36 -19.92 3.76
C PHE A 96 10.16 -19.92 5.27
N ARG A 97 10.74 -18.93 5.94
CA ARG A 97 10.50 -18.69 7.36
C ARG A 97 10.17 -17.23 7.57
N PHE A 98 9.02 -16.97 8.19
CA PHE A 98 8.65 -15.60 8.56
C PHE A 98 9.72 -14.98 9.47
N ARG A 99 10.16 -13.78 9.11
CA ARG A 99 11.20 -13.05 9.83
C ARG A 99 10.61 -11.90 10.64
N GLN A 100 9.89 -11.00 9.99
CA GLN A 100 9.33 -9.81 10.61
C GLN A 100 8.32 -9.12 9.69
N SER A 101 7.50 -8.25 10.29
CA SER A 101 6.65 -7.28 9.58
C SER A 101 7.21 -5.88 9.78
N ILE A 102 7.28 -5.09 8.72
CA ILE A 102 7.74 -3.71 8.73
C ILE A 102 6.55 -2.83 8.37
N HIS A 103 6.20 -1.89 9.24
CA HIS A 103 5.17 -0.90 8.91
C HIS A 103 5.74 0.10 7.89
N VAL A 104 5.15 0.14 6.70
CA VAL A 104 5.59 0.99 5.60
C VAL A 104 4.94 2.38 5.69
N GLY A 105 3.64 2.40 5.96
CA GLY A 105 2.85 3.63 6.00
C GLY A 105 1.35 3.33 6.04
N HIS A 106 0.54 4.31 5.68
CA HIS A 106 -0.91 4.15 5.50
C HIS A 106 -1.28 4.57 4.10
N THR A 107 -2.30 3.94 3.55
CA THR A 107 -2.90 4.36 2.28
C THR A 107 -4.31 4.85 2.53
N ASP A 108 -4.83 5.66 1.60
CA ASP A 108 -6.24 6.07 1.57
C ASP A 108 -7.05 5.32 0.50
N PHE A 109 -6.38 4.45 -0.26
CA PHE A 109 -7.01 3.58 -1.25
C PHE A 109 -7.91 2.56 -0.58
N THR A 110 -9.13 2.40 -1.08
CA THR A 110 -10.04 1.35 -0.61
C THR A 110 -9.56 -0.03 -1.02
N GLU A 111 -10.08 -1.08 -0.39
CA GLU A 111 -9.77 -2.47 -0.77
C GLU A 111 -10.04 -2.75 -2.26
N GLN A 112 -11.06 -2.12 -2.85
CA GLN A 112 -11.36 -2.24 -4.28
C GLN A 112 -10.31 -1.54 -5.16
N ASP A 113 -9.80 -0.38 -4.71
CA ASP A 113 -8.71 0.33 -5.40
C ASP A 113 -7.44 -0.50 -5.39
N VAL A 114 -7.07 -1.07 -4.25
CA VAL A 114 -5.91 -1.95 -4.09
C VAL A 114 -6.02 -3.15 -5.03
N LYS A 115 -7.18 -3.82 -5.10
CA LYS A 115 -7.41 -4.94 -6.03
C LYS A 115 -7.19 -4.51 -7.49
N ARG A 116 -7.64 -3.32 -7.89
CA ARG A 116 -7.43 -2.78 -9.25
C ARG A 116 -5.95 -2.48 -9.50
N ILE A 117 -5.27 -1.86 -8.55
CA ILE A 117 -3.81 -1.58 -8.63
C ILE A 117 -3.03 -2.88 -8.82
N VAL A 118 -3.32 -3.91 -8.02
CA VAL A 118 -2.69 -5.22 -8.11
C VAL A 118 -2.94 -5.87 -9.49
N GLN A 119 -4.17 -5.80 -10.00
CA GLN A 119 -4.49 -6.30 -11.34
C GLN A 119 -3.71 -5.59 -12.45
N GLU A 120 -3.58 -4.26 -12.36
CA GLU A 120 -2.81 -3.46 -13.31
C GLU A 120 -1.31 -3.80 -13.25
N LEU A 121 -0.74 -3.92 -12.05
CA LEU A 121 0.64 -4.39 -11.87
C LEU A 121 0.83 -5.81 -12.43
N GLY A 122 -0.16 -6.68 -12.33
CA GLY A 122 -0.13 -8.05 -12.86
C GLY A 122 0.11 -8.14 -14.37
N LYS A 123 -0.18 -7.07 -15.12
CA LYS A 123 0.14 -7.00 -16.56
C LYS A 123 1.65 -6.93 -16.81
N ASP A 124 2.40 -6.29 -15.91
CA ASP A 124 3.86 -6.19 -16.00
C ASP A 124 4.59 -7.29 -15.21
N PHE A 125 4.03 -7.68 -14.05
CA PHE A 125 4.51 -8.75 -13.18
C PHE A 125 3.91 -10.11 -13.58
N ARG A 126 4.17 -10.54 -14.80
CA ARG A 126 3.84 -11.90 -15.26
C ARG A 126 4.75 -12.95 -14.65
N GLY A 127 4.22 -14.13 -14.35
CA GLY A 127 5.01 -15.22 -13.76
C GLY A 127 6.14 -15.69 -14.67
N ASP A 128 5.91 -15.70 -15.99
CA ASP A 128 6.92 -16.12 -16.98
C ASP A 128 8.03 -15.08 -17.21
N ARG A 129 7.95 -13.92 -16.56
CA ARG A 129 8.97 -12.87 -16.56
C ARG A 129 9.72 -12.77 -15.22
N TYR A 130 9.43 -13.66 -14.28
CA TYR A 130 10.10 -13.66 -12.98
C TYR A 130 11.59 -13.91 -13.15
N HIS A 131 12.39 -13.07 -12.50
CA HIS A 131 13.83 -13.20 -12.49
C HIS A 131 14.37 -12.91 -11.09
N LEU A 132 15.07 -13.87 -10.52
CA LEU A 132 15.54 -13.85 -9.12
C LEU A 132 16.29 -12.56 -8.75
N MET A 133 17.03 -11.96 -9.68
CA MET A 133 17.80 -10.73 -9.44
C MET A 133 17.17 -9.44 -9.96
N ASN A 134 16.37 -9.51 -11.04
CA ASN A 134 16.02 -8.33 -11.84
C ASN A 134 14.52 -8.02 -11.86
N LYS A 135 13.69 -9.00 -11.47
CA LYS A 135 12.23 -8.86 -11.41
C LYS A 135 11.67 -9.95 -10.50
N ASN A 136 11.70 -9.69 -9.20
CA ASN A 136 11.32 -10.63 -8.15
C ASN A 136 10.29 -10.01 -7.20
N CYS A 137 9.90 -10.76 -6.16
CA CYS A 137 9.00 -10.31 -5.10
C CYS A 137 9.34 -8.93 -4.54
N ASN A 138 10.61 -8.62 -4.28
CA ASN A 138 11.04 -7.35 -3.71
C ASN A 138 10.78 -6.17 -4.66
N HIS A 139 10.92 -6.38 -5.98
CA HIS A 139 10.59 -5.36 -6.98
C HIS A 139 9.09 -5.09 -7.01
N PHE A 140 8.29 -6.15 -6.94
CA PHE A 140 6.84 -6.04 -6.86
C PHE A 140 6.39 -5.30 -5.60
N SER A 141 6.87 -5.71 -4.43
CA SER A 141 6.55 -5.06 -3.16
C SER A 141 6.96 -3.59 -3.16
N GLY A 142 8.13 -3.27 -3.73
CA GLY A 142 8.58 -1.88 -3.91
C GLY A 142 7.64 -1.07 -4.82
N SER A 143 7.23 -1.62 -5.97
CA SER A 143 6.30 -0.94 -6.87
C SER A 143 4.92 -0.74 -6.25
N LEU A 144 4.39 -1.75 -5.54
CA LEU A 144 3.09 -1.64 -4.89
C LEU A 144 3.12 -0.63 -3.75
N THR A 145 4.11 -0.68 -2.87
CA THR A 145 4.24 0.26 -1.74
C THR A 145 4.55 1.71 -2.15
N GLN A 146 5.11 1.94 -3.34
CA GLN A 146 5.28 3.30 -3.87
C GLN A 146 3.97 3.89 -4.42
N ILE A 147 3.02 3.04 -4.80
CA ILE A 147 1.70 3.46 -5.30
C ILE A 147 0.75 3.68 -4.13
N LEU A 148 0.75 2.78 -3.15
CA LEU A 148 -0.10 2.82 -1.95
C LEU A 148 0.24 4.00 -1.04
#